data_AF-A0A7X9A2F6-F1
#
_entry.id   AF-A0A7X9A2F6-F1
#
_cell.length_a   1.000
_cell.length_b   1.000
_cell.length_c   1.000
_cell.angle_alpha   90.00
_cell.angle_beta   90.00
_cell.angle_gamma   90.00
#
_symmetry.space_group_name_H-M   'P 1'
#
loop_
_entity.id
_entity.type
_entity.pdbx_description
1 polymer ?
#
loop_
_entity_poly.entity_id
_entity_poly.type
_entity_poly.pdbx_seq_one_letter_code
_entity_poly.pdbx_strand_id
1 'polypeptide(L)'
;RRNGVEVDVYEQRAASHGIVRYAIPSFRISEEDIDRDYRMAKAVGVRFYFNTKVDDPAALEDVYDYVILATGAWGKGRSPVREGSDKVIDALDFLIDVKENGAKDLGRRVAIVGGGDVAMDAARTAKRMKGNPDVTIVYRRTEMYAPASQDEWDGAMADGVFWRELLAPRSYDGKTLVCEKQRLGDFDESGRRACLGTGEYEELAFDTVIGATGSTVIGDMFETWGLECDKWGNPYVSDAMESSVDGVYVIGDCRKGPSTVVSAMGDAKKAALDILDREELPNDFVRVEVALNEKDIVAKRGMLELPKVPEEEGQRCLHCSQVCRVCTEVCPNRANIAIHVDGFDREAQIVHIDGFCNECGNCATFCPHSGRPYKDKLTLFWSKEDFDDSDNIGFLKKEDGSYLIRDERGRILNVEKGALETDLDDQMADVILALEDQEPWLFIGCSHDRE
;
A
#
# COMPACT_ATOMS: atom_id res chain seq x y z
N ARG A 1 6.25 -21.17 21.84
CA ARG A 1 5.24 -22.02 22.55
C ARG A 1 4.89 -23.33 21.85
N ARG A 2 4.41 -23.34 20.61
CA ARG A 2 4.03 -24.59 19.89
C ARG A 2 5.14 -25.67 19.90
N ASN A 3 6.39 -25.24 19.81
CA ASN A 3 7.58 -26.10 19.75
C ASN A 3 8.22 -26.37 21.13
N GLY A 4 7.50 -26.13 22.23
CA GLY A 4 7.95 -26.47 23.60
C GLY A 4 8.49 -25.31 24.43
N VAL A 5 8.87 -24.18 23.83
CA VAL A 5 9.38 -23.00 24.55
C VAL A 5 8.29 -22.36 25.43
N GLU A 6 8.58 -22.08 26.70
CA GLU A 6 7.69 -21.30 27.58
C GLU A 6 7.66 -19.83 27.15
N VAL A 7 6.48 -19.20 27.16
CA VAL A 7 6.32 -17.84 26.65
C VAL A 7 5.43 -17.02 27.56
N ASP A 8 5.97 -15.88 27.97
CA ASP A 8 5.33 -14.87 28.79
C ASP A 8 5.28 -13.55 28.01
N VAL A 9 4.12 -12.90 28.04
CA VAL A 9 3.87 -11.63 27.36
C VAL A 9 3.54 -10.57 28.40
N TYR A 10 4.36 -9.54 28.48
CA TYR A 10 4.13 -8.36 29.30
C TYR A 10 3.47 -7.27 28.46
N GLU A 11 2.29 -6.83 28.87
CA GLU A 11 1.50 -5.84 28.15
C GLU A 11 1.17 -4.68 29.09
N GLN A 12 1.54 -3.47 28.68
CA GLN A 12 1.33 -2.25 29.46
C GLN A 12 -0.16 -1.94 29.64
N ARG A 13 -1.00 -2.27 28.67
CA ARG A 13 -2.44 -1.99 28.70
C ARG A 13 -3.24 -3.17 29.28
N ALA A 14 -4.55 -2.97 29.40
CA ALA A 14 -5.47 -3.93 30.02
C ALA A 14 -5.80 -5.16 29.15
N ALA A 15 -5.44 -5.15 27.86
CA ALA A 15 -5.78 -6.18 26.89
C ALA A 15 -4.71 -6.29 25.79
N SER A 16 -4.73 -7.42 25.07
CA SER A 16 -3.71 -7.80 24.08
C SER A 16 -3.90 -7.15 22.71
N HIS A 17 -2.93 -7.38 21.80
CA HIS A 17 -2.93 -7.00 20.38
C HIS A 17 -2.69 -5.52 20.05
N GLY A 18 -2.29 -4.70 21.03
CA GLY A 18 -1.79 -3.34 20.78
C GLY A 18 -2.70 -2.51 19.87
N ILE A 19 -2.12 -1.86 18.85
CA ILE A 19 -2.82 -1.00 17.88
C ILE A 19 -4.05 -1.68 17.26
N VAL A 20 -4.00 -3.00 16.99
CA VAL A 20 -5.13 -3.73 16.40
C VAL A 20 -6.36 -3.67 17.31
N ARG A 21 -6.16 -3.79 18.62
CA ARG A 21 -7.24 -3.64 19.59
C ARG A 21 -7.56 -2.19 19.89
N TYR A 22 -6.56 -1.35 20.09
CA TYR A 22 -6.80 -0.02 20.66
C TYR A 22 -7.13 1.06 19.63
N ALA A 23 -6.75 0.90 18.36
CA ALA A 23 -6.92 1.95 17.35
C ALA A 23 -7.69 1.50 16.10
N ILE A 24 -7.49 0.28 15.61
CA ILE A 24 -8.16 -0.18 14.38
C ILE A 24 -9.68 -0.27 14.62
N PRO A 25 -10.52 0.43 13.84
CA PRO A 25 -11.96 0.46 14.08
C PRO A 25 -12.66 -0.90 13.96
N SER A 26 -13.72 -1.11 14.73
CA SER A 26 -14.44 -2.39 14.77
C SER A 26 -15.18 -2.75 13.46
N PHE A 27 -15.37 -1.80 12.55
CA PHE A 27 -15.90 -2.08 11.21
C PHE A 27 -14.86 -2.70 10.27
N ARG A 28 -13.57 -2.65 10.62
CA ARG A 28 -12.50 -3.38 9.93
C ARG A 28 -12.22 -4.73 10.57
N ILE A 29 -12.01 -4.74 11.89
CA ILE A 29 -11.65 -5.95 12.65
C ILE A 29 -12.51 -6.00 13.91
N SER A 30 -13.30 -7.06 14.05
CA SER A 30 -14.20 -7.18 15.20
C SER A 30 -13.43 -7.52 16.49
N GLU A 31 -13.93 -7.05 17.63
CA GLU A 31 -13.35 -7.41 18.94
C GLU A 31 -13.41 -8.94 19.18
N GLU A 32 -14.43 -9.61 18.65
CA GLU A 32 -14.59 -11.07 18.77
C GLU A 32 -13.47 -11.83 18.03
N ASP A 33 -13.05 -11.34 16.86
CA ASP A 33 -11.93 -11.93 16.11
C ASP A 33 -10.63 -11.79 16.89
N ILE A 34 -10.36 -10.61 17.45
CA ILE A 34 -9.16 -10.36 18.28
C ILE A 34 -9.20 -11.23 19.55
N ASP A 35 -10.37 -11.36 20.19
CA ASP A 35 -10.56 -12.20 21.37
C ASP A 35 -10.39 -13.69 21.05
N ARG A 36 -10.74 -14.12 19.84
CA ARG A 36 -10.51 -15.49 19.38
C ARG A 36 -9.01 -15.77 19.26
N ASP A 37 -8.25 -14.88 18.65
CA ASP A 37 -6.79 -15.02 18.51
C ASP A 37 -6.09 -15.02 19.88
N TYR A 38 -6.52 -14.13 20.79
CA TYR A 38 -6.05 -14.14 22.18
C TYR A 38 -6.33 -15.48 22.88
N ARG A 39 -7.57 -16.01 22.76
CA ARG A 39 -7.94 -17.30 23.36
C ARG A 39 -7.12 -18.45 22.77
N MET A 40 -6.82 -18.42 21.48
CA MET A 40 -5.94 -19.42 20.84
C MET A 40 -4.53 -19.38 21.43
N ALA A 41 -3.92 -18.19 21.55
CA ALA A 41 -2.60 -18.03 22.16
C ALA A 41 -2.57 -18.50 23.62
N LYS A 42 -3.61 -18.18 24.40
CA LYS A 42 -3.75 -18.64 25.78
C LYS A 42 -3.95 -20.16 25.87
N ALA A 43 -4.74 -20.75 24.97
CA ALA A 43 -5.02 -22.19 24.96
C ALA A 43 -3.76 -23.04 24.69
N VAL A 44 -2.81 -22.53 23.90
CA VAL A 44 -1.49 -23.17 23.71
C VAL A 44 -0.52 -22.94 24.89
N GLY A 45 -0.94 -22.17 25.90
CA GLY A 45 -0.22 -22.00 27.16
C GLY A 45 0.69 -20.77 27.22
N VAL A 46 0.47 -19.75 26.37
CA VAL A 46 1.12 -18.43 26.55
C VAL A 46 0.52 -17.74 27.78
N ARG A 47 1.35 -17.20 28.67
CA ARG A 47 0.92 -16.42 29.83
C ARG A 47 0.97 -14.93 29.50
N PHE A 48 -0.08 -14.20 29.86
CA PHE A 48 -0.17 -12.75 29.63
C PHE A 48 -0.25 -12.01 30.96
N TYR A 49 0.60 -11.00 31.11
CA TYR A 49 0.64 -10.08 32.26
C TYR A 49 0.21 -8.69 31.78
N PHE A 50 -1.09 -8.41 31.89
CA PHE A 50 -1.67 -7.11 31.52
C PHE A 50 -1.40 -6.05 32.59
N ASN A 51 -1.54 -4.78 32.20
CA ASN A 51 -1.26 -3.62 33.05
C ASN A 51 0.17 -3.65 33.64
N THR A 52 1.11 -4.28 32.93
CA THR A 52 2.47 -4.51 33.38
C THR A 52 3.43 -3.91 32.37
N LYS A 53 3.90 -2.69 32.64
CA LYS A 53 4.91 -2.03 31.82
C LYS A 53 6.30 -2.52 32.24
N VAL A 54 7.11 -2.91 31.25
CA VAL A 54 8.54 -3.17 31.43
C VAL A 54 9.27 -1.95 30.88
N ASP A 55 9.89 -1.17 31.76
CA ASP A 55 10.60 0.06 31.39
C ASP A 55 12.02 -0.22 30.87
N ASP A 56 12.63 -1.33 31.28
CA ASP A 56 13.97 -1.77 30.87
C ASP A 56 13.95 -3.29 30.67
N PRO A 57 14.20 -3.79 29.44
CA PRO A 57 14.24 -5.23 29.18
C PRO A 57 15.36 -5.95 29.92
N ALA A 58 16.40 -5.24 30.39
CA ALA A 58 17.44 -5.84 31.24
C ALA A 58 16.87 -6.46 32.52
N ALA A 59 15.72 -5.98 32.99
CA ALA A 59 15.01 -6.56 34.13
C ALA A 59 14.48 -7.98 33.88
N LEU A 60 14.43 -8.42 32.62
CA LEU A 60 13.95 -9.74 32.20
C LEU A 60 15.09 -10.70 31.84
N GLU A 61 16.32 -10.22 31.66
CA GLU A 61 17.47 -11.03 31.23
C GLU A 61 17.86 -12.12 32.25
N ASP A 62 17.71 -11.85 33.55
CA ASP A 62 17.96 -12.86 34.61
C ASP A 62 16.80 -13.87 34.77
N VAL A 63 15.68 -13.65 34.08
CA VAL A 63 14.44 -14.43 34.22
C VAL A 63 14.16 -15.29 32.98
N TYR A 64 14.56 -14.82 31.80
CA TYR A 64 14.31 -15.47 30.52
C TYR A 64 15.58 -15.56 29.69
N ASP A 65 15.76 -16.68 28.99
CA ASP A 65 16.89 -16.89 28.09
C ASP A 65 16.87 -15.96 26.87
N TYR A 66 15.67 -15.49 26.48
CA TYR A 66 15.45 -14.63 25.32
C TYR A 66 14.39 -13.56 25.62
N VAL A 67 14.62 -12.34 25.11
CA VAL A 67 13.69 -11.21 25.23
C VAL A 67 13.31 -10.71 23.84
N ILE A 68 12.02 -10.60 23.56
CA ILE A 68 11.51 -10.05 22.29
C ILE A 68 10.81 -8.71 22.55
N LEU A 69 11.41 -7.63 22.04
CA LEU A 69 10.86 -6.29 22.08
C LEU A 69 9.85 -6.12 20.95
N ALA A 70 8.56 -6.10 21.31
CA ALA A 70 7.42 -5.94 20.40
C ALA A 70 6.51 -4.77 20.83
N THR A 71 7.12 -3.66 21.26
CA THR A 71 6.40 -2.53 21.89
C THR A 71 5.63 -1.66 20.91
N GLY A 72 5.85 -1.80 19.60
CA GLY A 72 5.20 -1.01 18.54
C GLY A 72 5.65 0.45 18.43
N ALA A 73 5.00 1.21 17.55
CA ALA A 73 5.28 2.63 17.30
C ALA A 73 4.12 3.51 17.81
N TRP A 74 4.21 3.95 19.06
CA TRP A 74 3.16 4.75 19.72
C TRP A 74 3.47 6.26 19.80
N GLY A 75 4.60 6.69 19.26
CA GLY A 75 4.98 8.10 19.22
C GLY A 75 4.12 8.89 18.23
N LYS A 76 3.91 10.18 18.53
CA LYS A 76 3.10 11.06 17.66
C LYS A 76 3.78 11.29 16.32
N GLY A 77 2.96 11.49 15.29
CA GLY A 77 3.43 11.94 14.00
C GLY A 77 3.97 13.37 14.04
N ARG A 78 4.63 13.78 12.96
CA ARG A 78 4.95 15.21 12.76
C ARG A 78 3.64 15.96 12.54
N SER A 79 3.47 17.09 13.21
CA SER A 79 2.32 17.96 12.97
C SER A 79 2.16 18.26 11.48
N PRO A 80 0.93 18.16 10.92
CA PRO A 80 0.67 18.52 9.54
C PRO A 80 0.81 20.03 9.28
N VAL A 81 0.75 20.86 10.33
CA VAL A 81 0.86 22.33 10.27
C VAL A 81 2.12 22.82 10.98
N ARG A 82 2.62 23.99 10.56
CA ARG A 82 3.73 24.70 11.22
C ARG A 82 3.26 25.58 12.38
N GLU A 83 2.06 26.14 12.28
CA GLU A 83 1.46 27.02 13.29
C GLU A 83 0.09 26.46 13.74
N GLY A 84 -0.18 26.50 15.05
CA GLY A 84 -1.43 25.98 15.62
C GLY A 84 -1.51 24.46 15.72
N SER A 85 -0.36 23.78 15.85
CA SER A 85 -0.28 22.32 16.01
C SER A 85 -0.99 21.81 17.27
N ASP A 86 -1.10 22.63 18.31
CA ASP A 86 -1.83 22.36 19.55
C ASP A 86 -3.34 22.22 19.35
N LYS A 87 -3.87 22.71 18.22
CA LYS A 87 -5.28 22.65 17.84
C LYS A 87 -5.59 21.48 16.90
N VAL A 88 -4.57 20.73 16.48
CA VAL A 88 -4.72 19.55 15.62
C VAL A 88 -4.75 18.30 16.50
N ILE A 89 -5.74 17.46 16.26
CA ILE A 89 -5.86 16.17 16.96
C ILE A 89 -4.99 15.14 16.22
N ASP A 90 -4.22 14.33 16.94
CA ASP A 90 -3.51 13.21 16.33
C ASP A 90 -4.50 12.08 15.97
N ALA A 91 -4.36 11.49 14.79
CA ALA A 91 -5.28 10.47 14.32
C ALA A 91 -5.29 9.21 15.20
N LEU A 92 -4.12 8.79 15.72
CA LEU A 92 -4.04 7.63 16.60
C LEU A 92 -4.72 7.92 17.94
N ASP A 93 -4.46 9.10 18.53
CA ASP A 93 -5.15 9.54 19.75
C ASP A 93 -6.67 9.58 19.55
N PHE A 94 -7.14 10.13 18.43
CA PHE A 94 -8.57 10.19 18.09
C PHE A 94 -9.19 8.79 18.00
N LEU A 95 -8.57 7.87 17.28
CA LEU A 95 -9.07 6.51 17.10
C LEU A 95 -9.14 5.75 18.44
N ILE A 96 -8.09 5.87 19.26
CA ILE A 96 -8.05 5.26 20.61
C ILE A 96 -9.16 5.83 21.49
N ASP A 97 -9.28 7.16 21.54
CA ASP A 97 -10.27 7.84 22.36
C ASP A 97 -11.71 7.50 21.94
N VAL A 98 -11.98 7.32 20.64
CA VAL A 98 -13.28 6.84 20.17
C VAL A 98 -13.55 5.40 20.59
N LYS A 99 -12.54 4.52 20.57
CA LYS A 99 -12.70 3.14 21.05
C LYS A 99 -12.95 3.06 22.55
N GLU A 100 -12.24 3.85 23.34
CA GLU A 100 -12.31 3.80 24.80
C GLU A 100 -13.53 4.56 25.35
N ASN A 101 -13.84 5.72 24.77
CA ASN A 101 -14.83 6.66 25.32
C ASN A 101 -16.05 6.88 24.42
N GLY A 102 -16.08 6.27 23.23
CA GLY A 102 -17.21 6.35 22.29
C GLY A 102 -17.22 7.62 21.44
N ALA A 103 -18.39 7.89 20.83
CA ALA A 103 -18.54 8.94 19.83
C ALA A 103 -18.24 10.35 20.38
N LYS A 104 -17.52 11.15 19.56
CA LYS A 104 -17.14 12.53 19.85
C LYS A 104 -18.01 13.52 19.08
N ASP A 105 -18.08 14.76 19.55
CA ASP A 105 -18.61 15.89 18.80
C ASP A 105 -17.44 16.59 18.09
N LEU A 106 -17.38 16.47 16.77
CA LEU A 106 -16.31 17.03 15.94
C LEU A 106 -16.74 18.31 15.22
N GLY A 107 -17.96 18.81 15.48
CA GLY A 107 -18.57 19.86 14.67
C GLY A 107 -19.07 19.33 13.32
N ARG A 108 -19.31 20.25 12.38
CA ARG A 108 -19.92 19.93 11.08
C ARG A 108 -18.87 19.59 10.03
N ARG A 109 -17.73 20.29 10.00
CA ARG A 109 -16.70 20.12 8.97
C ARG A 109 -15.42 19.60 9.58
N VAL A 110 -14.96 18.44 9.12
CA VAL A 110 -13.76 17.78 9.65
C VAL A 110 -12.75 17.58 8.53
N ALA A 111 -11.50 18.00 8.77
CA ALA A 111 -10.38 17.68 7.89
C ALA A 111 -9.57 16.52 8.46
N ILE A 112 -9.23 15.55 7.62
CA ILE A 112 -8.21 14.55 7.90
C ILE A 112 -6.98 14.85 7.05
N VAL A 113 -5.83 15.10 7.64
CA VAL A 113 -4.61 15.41 6.90
C VAL A 113 -3.73 14.17 6.78
N GLY A 114 -3.72 13.53 5.62
CA GLY A 114 -2.98 12.29 5.36
C GLY A 114 -3.58 11.51 4.19
N GLY A 115 -2.96 10.40 3.80
CA GLY A 115 -3.45 9.56 2.70
C GLY A 115 -3.17 8.07 2.86
N GLY A 116 -2.78 7.62 4.06
CA GLY A 116 -2.57 6.20 4.36
C GLY A 116 -3.77 5.57 5.06
N ASP A 117 -3.68 4.28 5.38
CA ASP A 117 -4.77 3.53 6.02
C ASP A 117 -5.28 4.19 7.31
N VAL A 118 -4.37 4.74 8.15
CA VAL A 118 -4.76 5.47 9.37
C VAL A 118 -5.62 6.71 9.04
N ALA A 119 -5.35 7.39 7.92
CA ALA A 119 -6.17 8.51 7.48
C ALA A 119 -7.56 8.04 7.03
N MET A 120 -7.64 6.90 6.33
CA MET A 120 -8.91 6.31 5.93
C MET A 120 -9.73 5.87 7.14
N ASP A 121 -9.10 5.19 8.10
CA ASP A 121 -9.72 4.79 9.36
C ASP A 121 -10.24 5.99 10.16
N ALA A 122 -9.44 7.06 10.27
CA ALA A 122 -9.84 8.29 10.92
C ALA A 122 -11.01 8.96 10.19
N ALA A 123 -10.98 9.01 8.85
CA ALA A 123 -12.05 9.62 8.06
C ALA A 123 -13.38 8.87 8.20
N ARG A 124 -13.35 7.55 8.05
CA ARG A 124 -14.52 6.67 8.18
C ARG A 124 -15.06 6.69 9.61
N THR A 125 -14.18 6.73 10.62
CA THR A 125 -14.58 6.90 12.01
C THR A 125 -15.23 8.26 12.25
N ALA A 126 -14.63 9.34 11.74
CA ALA A 126 -15.19 10.69 11.83
C ALA A 126 -16.59 10.80 11.17
N LYS A 127 -16.82 10.15 10.02
CA LYS A 127 -18.16 10.09 9.38
C LYS A 127 -19.23 9.46 10.26
N ARG A 128 -18.83 8.54 11.16
CA ARG A 128 -19.73 7.85 12.09
C ARG A 128 -19.92 8.60 13.42
N MET A 129 -19.29 9.76 13.58
CA MET A 129 -19.45 10.59 14.78
C MET A 129 -20.80 11.29 14.81
N LYS A 130 -21.12 11.83 15.99
CA LYS A 130 -22.40 12.50 16.23
C LYS A 130 -22.58 13.67 15.26
N GLY A 131 -23.75 13.76 14.64
CA GLY A 131 -24.08 14.82 13.68
C GLY A 131 -23.70 14.53 12.23
N ASN A 132 -23.14 13.34 11.92
CA ASN A 132 -22.69 12.94 10.58
C ASN A 132 -21.87 14.04 9.89
N PRO A 133 -20.67 14.35 10.39
CA PRO A 133 -19.87 15.46 9.88
C PRO A 133 -19.56 15.31 8.37
N ASP A 134 -19.43 16.44 7.69
CA ASP A 134 -18.84 16.53 6.37
C ASP A 134 -17.32 16.34 6.53
N VAL A 135 -16.80 15.18 6.13
CA VAL A 135 -15.38 14.81 6.31
C VAL A 135 -14.65 14.96 4.98
N THR A 136 -13.51 15.65 5.01
CA THR A 136 -12.65 15.85 3.86
C THR A 136 -11.24 15.39 4.18
N ILE A 137 -10.67 14.52 3.35
CA ILE A 137 -9.25 14.21 3.39
C ILE A 137 -8.48 15.25 2.59
N VAL A 138 -7.44 15.81 3.20
CA VAL A 138 -6.50 16.77 2.61
C VAL A 138 -5.15 16.09 2.45
N TYR A 139 -4.71 15.93 1.20
CA TYR A 139 -3.47 15.24 0.86
C TYR A 139 -2.56 16.06 -0.05
N ARG A 140 -1.26 16.00 0.22
CA ARG A 140 -0.24 16.79 -0.47
C ARG A 140 0.19 16.24 -1.84
N ARG A 141 -0.30 15.04 -2.21
CA ARG A 141 -0.12 14.43 -3.54
C ARG A 141 -1.48 14.11 -4.14
N THR A 142 -1.49 13.53 -5.32
CA THR A 142 -2.71 13.02 -5.97
C THR A 142 -3.12 11.67 -5.38
N GLU A 143 -4.36 11.27 -5.67
CA GLU A 143 -4.96 9.98 -5.29
C GLU A 143 -4.06 8.79 -5.66
N MET A 144 -3.53 8.75 -6.88
CA MET A 144 -2.63 7.70 -7.38
C MET A 144 -1.39 7.47 -6.49
N TYR A 145 -0.97 8.49 -5.74
CA TYR A 145 0.18 8.40 -4.83
C TYR A 145 -0.23 8.35 -3.35
N ALA A 146 -1.50 8.07 -3.04
CA ALA A 146 -1.96 7.79 -1.70
C ALA A 146 -1.46 6.40 -1.27
N PRO A 147 -0.82 6.25 -0.09
CA PRO A 147 -0.33 4.96 0.37
C PRO A 147 -1.42 4.03 0.93
N ALA A 148 -2.66 4.49 1.07
CA ALA A 148 -3.75 3.65 1.54
C ALA A 148 -3.99 2.48 0.59
N SER A 149 -4.37 1.33 1.15
CA SER A 149 -4.85 0.20 0.36
C SER A 149 -6.16 0.56 -0.36
N GLN A 150 -6.38 -0.05 -1.53
CA GLN A 150 -7.55 0.23 -2.36
C GLN A 150 -8.86 -0.03 -1.61
N ASP A 151 -8.93 -1.13 -0.84
CA ASP A 151 -10.14 -1.48 -0.08
C ASP A 151 -10.49 -0.41 0.97
N GLU A 152 -9.49 0.16 1.65
CA GLU A 152 -9.72 1.24 2.60
C GLU A 152 -10.12 2.54 1.91
N TRP A 153 -9.57 2.77 0.72
CA TRP A 153 -9.92 3.92 -0.07
C TRP A 153 -11.38 3.85 -0.57
N ASP A 154 -11.76 2.73 -1.19
CA ASP A 154 -13.11 2.46 -1.67
C ASP A 154 -14.12 2.55 -0.51
N GLY A 155 -13.77 2.04 0.67
CA GLY A 155 -14.57 2.15 1.87
C GLY A 155 -14.80 3.61 2.31
N ALA A 156 -13.78 4.46 2.27
CA ALA A 156 -13.90 5.87 2.59
C ALA A 156 -14.78 6.64 1.58
N MET A 157 -14.63 6.32 0.29
CA MET A 157 -15.47 6.92 -0.77
C MET A 157 -16.92 6.47 -0.70
N ALA A 158 -17.18 5.20 -0.41
CA ALA A 158 -18.53 4.69 -0.18
C ALA A 158 -19.20 5.34 1.04
N ASP A 159 -18.43 5.71 2.07
CA ASP A 159 -18.90 6.47 3.23
C ASP A 159 -19.16 7.97 2.92
N GLY A 160 -18.87 8.43 1.70
CA GLY A 160 -19.09 9.81 1.25
C GLY A 160 -18.05 10.81 1.78
N VAL A 161 -16.82 10.36 2.03
CA VAL A 161 -15.70 11.23 2.37
C VAL A 161 -15.27 12.05 1.14
N PHE A 162 -14.98 13.33 1.31
CA PHE A 162 -14.46 14.16 0.22
C PHE A 162 -12.93 14.07 0.13
N TRP A 163 -12.39 14.25 -1.07
CA TRP A 163 -10.95 14.24 -1.32
C TRP A 163 -10.46 15.59 -1.84
N ARG A 164 -9.34 16.07 -1.29
CA ARG A 164 -8.65 17.29 -1.72
C ARG A 164 -7.16 16.99 -1.86
N GLU A 165 -6.74 16.82 -3.10
CA GLU A 165 -5.34 16.59 -3.44
C GLU A 165 -4.53 17.87 -3.61
N LEU A 166 -3.20 17.71 -3.69
CA LEU A 166 -2.24 18.77 -3.94
C LEU A 166 -2.34 19.94 -2.95
N LEU A 167 -2.69 19.65 -1.69
CA LEU A 167 -2.77 20.63 -0.62
C LEU A 167 -1.88 20.20 0.55
N ALA A 168 -0.93 21.05 0.93
CA ALA A 168 -0.12 20.85 2.12
C ALA A 168 -0.51 21.89 3.19
N PRO A 169 -1.06 21.48 4.34
CA PRO A 169 -1.39 22.41 5.41
C PRO A 169 -0.17 23.18 5.94
N ARG A 170 -0.41 24.43 6.35
CA ARG A 170 0.60 25.36 6.86
C ARG A 170 0.25 25.88 8.24
N SER A 171 -0.99 26.27 8.47
CA SER A 171 -1.47 26.73 9.77
C SER A 171 -2.92 26.31 10.02
N TYR A 172 -3.28 26.18 11.29
CA TYR A 172 -4.67 26.00 11.71
C TYR A 172 -4.97 26.86 12.93
N ASP A 173 -5.99 27.72 12.84
CA ASP A 173 -6.35 28.63 13.94
C ASP A 173 -7.46 28.09 14.86
N GLY A 174 -7.98 26.89 14.60
CA GLY A 174 -9.15 26.32 15.27
C GLY A 174 -10.45 26.43 14.47
N LYS A 175 -10.41 27.08 13.30
CA LYS A 175 -11.54 27.21 12.38
C LYS A 175 -11.14 27.24 10.90
N THR A 176 -9.95 27.75 10.61
CA THR A 176 -9.42 27.96 9.26
C THR A 176 -8.12 27.21 9.12
N LEU A 177 -8.11 26.24 8.20
CA LEU A 177 -6.92 25.51 7.77
C LEU A 177 -6.35 26.19 6.52
N VAL A 178 -5.17 26.77 6.64
CA VAL A 178 -4.46 27.37 5.50
C VAL A 178 -3.60 26.29 4.86
N CYS A 179 -3.84 26.01 3.59
CA CYS A 179 -3.08 25.05 2.80
C CYS A 179 -2.32 25.75 1.69
N GLU A 180 -1.08 25.33 1.46
CA GLU A 180 -0.33 25.72 0.25
C GLU A 180 -0.60 24.70 -0.86
N LYS A 181 -0.94 25.18 -2.04
CA LYS A 181 -1.08 24.33 -3.22
C LYS A 181 0.27 23.72 -3.60
N GLN A 182 0.23 22.48 -4.03
CA GLN A 182 1.38 21.69 -4.39
C GLN A 182 1.36 21.34 -5.88
N ARG A 183 2.54 21.10 -6.44
CA ARG A 183 2.73 20.38 -7.69
C ARG A 183 3.67 19.20 -7.46
N LEU A 184 3.47 18.12 -8.20
CA LEU A 184 4.36 16.97 -8.12
C LEU A 184 5.66 17.25 -8.88
N GLY A 185 6.80 17.10 -8.20
CA GLY A 185 8.13 17.07 -8.81
C GLY A 185 8.53 15.65 -9.19
N ASP A 186 9.83 15.41 -9.38
CA ASP A 186 10.38 14.09 -9.65
C ASP A 186 10.30 13.17 -8.42
N PHE A 187 10.64 11.89 -8.60
CA PHE A 187 10.76 10.96 -7.49
C PHE A 187 11.95 11.33 -6.58
N ASP A 188 11.71 11.31 -5.27
CA ASP A 188 12.75 11.46 -4.26
C ASP A 188 13.48 10.12 -4.00
N GLU A 189 14.53 10.15 -3.18
CA GLU A 189 15.31 8.96 -2.80
C GLU A 189 14.48 7.86 -2.13
N SER A 190 13.29 8.17 -1.63
CA SER A 190 12.35 7.18 -1.07
C SER A 190 11.45 6.53 -2.12
N GLY A 191 11.62 6.88 -3.39
CA GLY A 191 10.76 6.44 -4.49
C GLY A 191 9.38 7.11 -4.49
N ARG A 192 9.22 8.24 -3.79
CA ARG A 192 7.94 8.98 -3.74
C ARG A 192 8.04 10.27 -4.54
N ARG A 193 6.95 10.69 -5.19
CA ARG A 193 6.91 12.00 -5.87
C ARG A 193 7.18 13.12 -4.86
N ALA A 194 8.11 14.01 -5.18
CA ALA A 194 8.37 15.21 -4.42
C ALA A 194 7.14 16.15 -4.47
N CYS A 195 6.82 16.80 -3.35
CA CYS A 195 5.79 17.85 -3.30
C CYS A 195 6.48 19.21 -3.33
N LEU A 196 6.24 19.99 -4.38
CA LEU A 196 6.79 21.33 -4.54
C LEU A 196 5.68 22.36 -4.30
N GLY A 197 5.88 23.21 -3.30
CA GLY A 197 4.97 24.32 -3.02
C GLY A 197 4.93 25.31 -4.19
N THR A 198 3.74 25.77 -4.55
CA THR A 198 3.57 26.75 -5.62
C THR A 198 3.66 28.20 -5.11
N GLY A 199 3.66 28.41 -3.79
CA GLY A 199 3.50 29.73 -3.18
C GLY A 199 2.07 30.28 -3.21
N GLU A 200 1.12 29.55 -3.78
CA GLU A 200 -0.31 29.88 -3.70
C GLU A 200 -0.95 29.21 -2.50
N TYR A 201 -1.83 29.95 -1.81
CA TYR A 201 -2.50 29.48 -0.60
C TYR A 201 -4.02 29.44 -0.77
N GLU A 202 -4.64 28.51 -0.08
CA GLU A 202 -6.09 28.37 0.01
C GLU A 202 -6.51 28.23 1.48
N GLU A 203 -7.58 28.91 1.85
CA GLU A 203 -8.17 28.85 3.19
C GLU A 203 -9.41 27.97 3.18
N LEU A 204 -9.41 26.95 4.04
CA LEU A 204 -10.51 25.99 4.16
C LEU A 204 -11.09 26.05 5.58
N ALA A 205 -12.42 26.17 5.69
CA ALA A 205 -13.10 26.23 6.98
C ALA A 205 -13.42 24.82 7.52
N PHE A 206 -12.84 24.47 8.66
CA PHE A 206 -13.02 23.21 9.38
C PHE A 206 -13.19 23.46 10.87
N ASP A 207 -14.14 22.77 11.50
CA ASP A 207 -14.35 22.83 12.95
C ASP A 207 -13.32 21.96 13.70
N THR A 208 -12.90 20.85 13.07
CA THR A 208 -11.88 19.94 13.59
C THR A 208 -10.88 19.56 12.51
N VAL A 209 -9.60 19.52 12.86
CA VAL A 209 -8.52 19.00 12.01
C VAL A 209 -7.84 17.85 12.73
N ILE A 210 -7.75 16.71 12.05
CA ILE A 210 -7.11 15.49 12.55
C ILE A 210 -5.90 15.19 11.66
N GLY A 211 -4.70 15.13 12.24
CA GLY A 211 -3.46 14.84 11.55
C GLY A 211 -3.15 13.34 11.52
N ALA A 212 -3.07 12.76 10.32
CA ALA A 212 -2.74 11.37 10.05
C ALA A 212 -1.43 11.25 9.24
N THR A 213 -0.37 11.87 9.76
CA THR A 213 0.96 11.96 9.11
C THR A 213 1.89 10.78 9.47
N GLY A 214 1.36 9.76 10.14
CA GLY A 214 2.08 8.57 10.61
C GLY A 214 2.36 8.61 12.11
N SER A 215 2.87 7.51 12.66
CA SER A 215 3.34 7.40 14.04
C SER A 215 4.85 7.20 14.05
N THR A 216 5.50 7.55 15.15
CA THR A 216 6.95 7.41 15.33
C THR A 216 7.27 6.36 16.38
N VAL A 217 8.46 5.78 16.32
CA VAL A 217 8.99 5.00 17.43
C VAL A 217 9.49 5.97 18.49
N ILE A 218 9.27 5.64 19.76
CA ILE A 218 9.86 6.38 20.87
C ILE A 218 11.30 5.88 21.03
N GLY A 219 12.20 6.36 20.17
CA GLY A 219 13.53 5.76 19.96
C GLY A 219 14.53 5.90 21.11
N ASP A 220 14.41 6.96 21.94
CA ASP A 220 15.36 7.25 23.03
C ASP A 220 15.50 6.11 24.06
N MET A 221 14.56 5.17 24.09
CA MET A 221 14.61 4.02 24.99
C MET A 221 15.67 2.99 24.61
N PHE A 222 15.96 2.79 23.32
CA PHE A 222 16.84 1.70 22.89
C PHE A 222 18.30 1.93 23.30
N GLU A 223 18.79 3.16 23.13
CA GLU A 223 20.13 3.54 23.60
C GLU A 223 20.22 3.43 25.13
N THR A 224 19.14 3.78 25.83
CA THR A 224 19.05 3.63 27.30
C THR A 224 19.12 2.16 27.73
N TRP A 225 18.60 1.25 26.90
CA TRP A 225 18.68 -0.20 27.08
C TRP A 225 19.98 -0.82 26.55
N GLY A 226 20.93 0.00 26.09
CA GLY A 226 22.24 -0.46 25.62
C GLY A 226 22.26 -1.02 24.19
N LEU A 227 21.20 -0.81 23.40
CA LEU A 227 21.16 -1.24 22.00
C LEU A 227 21.88 -0.25 21.09
N GLU A 228 22.65 -0.75 20.13
CA GLU A 228 23.24 0.06 19.07
C GLU A 228 22.15 0.55 18.12
N CYS A 229 22.12 1.86 17.86
CA CYS A 229 21.09 2.51 17.04
C CYS A 229 21.68 3.27 15.85
N ASP A 230 20.86 3.44 14.81
CA ASP A 230 21.16 4.32 13.70
C ASP A 230 21.02 5.81 14.08
N LYS A 231 21.38 6.72 13.15
CA LYS A 231 21.30 8.17 13.38
C LYS A 231 19.87 8.71 13.60
N TRP A 232 18.85 7.88 13.41
CA TRP A 232 17.46 8.19 13.61
C TRP A 232 16.90 7.55 14.89
N GLY A 233 17.73 6.85 15.68
CA GLY A 233 17.35 6.21 16.93
C GLY A 233 16.67 4.84 16.74
N ASN A 234 16.77 4.23 15.57
CA ASN A 234 16.25 2.88 15.35
C ASN A 234 17.33 1.83 15.69
N PRO A 235 16.98 0.71 16.35
CA PRO A 235 17.97 -0.31 16.71
C PRO A 235 18.46 -1.06 15.47
N TYR A 236 19.76 -1.35 15.43
CA TYR A 236 20.32 -2.29 14.47
C TYR A 236 19.87 -3.71 14.83
N VAL A 237 19.44 -4.47 13.81
CA VAL A 237 19.09 -5.88 13.97
C VAL A 237 19.64 -6.73 12.83
N SER A 238 19.92 -8.00 13.11
CA SER A 238 20.29 -9.02 12.15
C SER A 238 19.10 -9.45 11.26
N ASP A 239 19.35 -10.33 10.29
CA ASP A 239 18.28 -10.93 9.46
C ASP A 239 17.28 -11.76 10.28
N ALA A 240 17.72 -12.29 11.43
CA ALA A 240 16.90 -12.99 12.41
C ALA A 240 16.10 -12.05 13.35
N MET A 241 16.29 -10.73 13.20
CA MET A 241 15.75 -9.68 14.08
C MET A 241 16.42 -9.57 15.46
N GLU A 242 17.57 -10.22 15.65
CA GLU A 242 18.37 -10.09 16.88
C GLU A 242 19.09 -8.73 16.91
N SER A 243 19.10 -8.07 18.06
CA SER A 243 19.74 -6.77 18.28
C SER A 243 21.26 -6.89 18.46
N SER A 244 21.92 -5.81 18.88
CA SER A 244 23.33 -5.83 19.29
C SER A 244 23.57 -6.55 20.64
N VAL A 245 22.51 -6.86 21.38
CA VAL A 245 22.55 -7.60 22.65
C VAL A 245 22.12 -9.04 22.40
N ASP A 246 22.97 -9.99 22.78
CA ASP A 246 22.72 -11.43 22.59
C ASP A 246 21.41 -11.86 23.27
N GLY A 247 20.56 -12.58 22.53
CA GLY A 247 19.28 -13.06 23.04
C GLY A 247 18.17 -12.01 23.12
N VAL A 248 18.44 -10.75 22.71
CA VAL A 248 17.44 -9.67 22.66
C VAL A 248 17.06 -9.38 21.21
N TYR A 249 15.79 -9.54 20.86
CA TYR A 249 15.25 -9.33 19.52
C TYR A 249 14.35 -8.09 19.46
N VAL A 250 14.30 -7.40 18.32
CA VAL A 250 13.40 -6.25 18.09
C VAL A 250 12.56 -6.48 16.85
N ILE A 251 11.23 -6.57 17.00
CA ILE A 251 10.33 -7.01 15.93
C ILE A 251 9.16 -6.05 15.69
N GLY A 252 8.67 -6.00 14.44
CA GLY A 252 7.49 -5.22 14.09
C GLY A 252 7.75 -3.71 14.18
N ASP A 253 6.69 -2.95 14.48
CA ASP A 253 6.70 -1.49 14.32
C ASP A 253 7.70 -0.77 15.23
N CYS A 254 8.11 -1.36 16.36
CA CYS A 254 9.12 -0.74 17.24
C CYS A 254 10.50 -0.64 16.58
N ARG A 255 10.75 -1.33 15.46
CA ARG A 255 12.05 -1.29 14.79
C ARG A 255 12.23 -0.07 13.91
N LYS A 256 11.28 0.23 13.02
CA LYS A 256 11.41 1.28 11.99
C LYS A 256 10.17 2.17 11.85
N GLY A 257 9.19 1.99 12.73
CA GLY A 257 7.89 2.66 12.65
C GLY A 257 6.81 1.80 11.99
N PRO A 258 5.62 2.39 11.78
CA PRO A 258 4.41 1.67 11.40
C PRO A 258 4.54 0.87 10.10
N SER A 259 4.13 -0.39 10.13
CA SER A 259 4.01 -1.28 8.97
C SER A 259 2.67 -2.02 8.97
N THR A 260 2.57 -3.12 8.23
CA THR A 260 1.39 -4.00 8.24
C THR A 260 1.49 -5.02 9.37
N VAL A 261 0.33 -5.48 9.86
CA VAL A 261 0.25 -6.58 10.85
C VAL A 261 1.00 -7.82 10.36
N VAL A 262 0.89 -8.13 9.06
CA VAL A 262 1.56 -9.29 8.45
C VAL A 262 3.09 -9.11 8.44
N SER A 263 3.59 -7.90 8.20
CA SER A 263 5.02 -7.60 8.31
C SER A 263 5.55 -7.88 9.72
N ALA A 264 4.83 -7.42 10.76
CA ALA A 264 5.21 -7.65 12.14
C ALA A 264 5.19 -9.15 12.52
N MET A 265 4.20 -9.91 12.03
CA MET A 265 4.18 -11.37 12.17
C MET A 265 5.34 -12.05 11.44
N GLY A 266 5.77 -11.50 10.30
CA GLY A 266 6.94 -11.97 9.56
C GLY A 266 8.23 -11.80 10.37
N ASP A 267 8.43 -10.65 11.00
CA ASP A 267 9.56 -10.40 11.90
C ASP A 267 9.52 -11.35 13.11
N ALA A 268 8.35 -11.54 13.72
CA ALA A 268 8.17 -12.49 14.84
C ALA A 268 8.54 -13.93 14.45
N LYS A 269 8.19 -14.36 13.24
CA LYS A 269 8.52 -15.70 12.73
C LYS A 269 10.03 -15.89 12.55
N LYS A 270 10.75 -14.86 12.10
CA LYS A 270 12.21 -14.91 11.96
C LYS A 270 12.89 -15.06 13.32
N ALA A 271 12.51 -14.23 14.30
CA ALA A 271 13.02 -14.33 15.66
C ALA A 271 12.71 -15.70 16.28
N ALA A 272 11.48 -16.19 16.12
CA ALA A 272 11.11 -17.51 16.63
C ALA A 272 11.90 -18.65 15.98
N LEU A 273 12.19 -18.58 14.68
CA LEU A 273 13.00 -19.59 13.99
C LEU A 273 14.43 -19.63 14.52
N ASP A 274 15.02 -18.45 14.72
CA ASP A 274 16.38 -18.31 15.25
C ASP A 274 16.50 -18.85 16.69
N ILE A 275 15.56 -18.49 17.56
CA ILE A 275 15.49 -19.04 18.94
C ILE A 275 15.36 -20.56 18.92
N LEU A 276 14.51 -21.12 18.05
CA LEU A 276 14.35 -22.57 17.96
C LEU A 276 15.63 -23.26 17.45
N ASP A 277 16.35 -22.65 16.52
CA ASP A 277 17.62 -23.17 16.01
C ASP A 277 18.70 -23.15 17.10
N ARG A 278 18.82 -22.04 17.85
CA ARG A 278 19.74 -21.90 19.00
C ARG A 278 19.51 -22.95 20.08
N GLU A 279 18.24 -23.29 20.33
CA GLU A 279 17.84 -24.32 21.30
C GLU A 279 17.82 -25.74 20.74
N GLU A 280 18.24 -25.94 19.49
CA GLU A 280 18.21 -27.23 18.77
C GLU A 280 16.80 -27.87 18.78
N LEU A 281 15.75 -27.05 18.77
CA LEU A 281 14.35 -27.47 18.78
C LEU A 281 13.76 -27.55 17.36
N PRO A 282 12.93 -28.56 17.08
CA PRO A 282 12.28 -28.65 15.77
C PRO A 282 11.28 -27.52 15.59
N ASN A 283 11.30 -26.89 14.41
CA ASN A 283 10.29 -25.93 14.02
C ASN A 283 9.24 -26.57 13.08
N ASP A 284 8.04 -26.03 13.10
CA ASP A 284 6.90 -26.43 12.27
C ASP A 284 6.62 -25.40 11.16
N PHE A 285 7.58 -24.51 10.90
CA PHE A 285 7.52 -23.52 9.84
C PHE A 285 8.01 -24.11 8.52
N VAL A 286 7.28 -25.09 7.99
CA VAL A 286 7.58 -25.69 6.68
C VAL A 286 7.39 -24.63 5.58
N ARG A 287 8.47 -24.27 4.89
CA ARG A 287 8.41 -23.45 3.68
C ARG A 287 8.60 -24.36 2.48
N VAL A 288 7.57 -24.48 1.66
CA VAL A 288 7.65 -25.17 0.38
C VAL A 288 8.06 -24.13 -0.66
N GLU A 289 9.21 -24.33 -1.29
CA GLU A 289 9.56 -23.55 -2.48
C GLU A 289 8.79 -24.08 -3.68
N VAL A 290 8.07 -23.19 -4.35
CA VAL A 290 7.36 -23.49 -5.58
C VAL A 290 8.19 -22.92 -6.72
N ALA A 291 8.67 -23.77 -7.62
CA ALA A 291 9.35 -23.32 -8.82
C ALA A 291 8.38 -22.48 -9.66
N LEU A 292 8.78 -21.23 -9.96
CA LEU A 292 8.01 -20.34 -10.82
C LEU A 292 8.39 -20.58 -12.27
N ASN A 293 7.46 -21.16 -13.03
CA ASN A 293 7.57 -21.30 -14.46
C ASN A 293 6.32 -20.70 -15.10
N GLU A 294 6.49 -19.63 -15.89
CA GLU A 294 5.35 -18.92 -16.48
C GLU A 294 4.47 -19.83 -17.34
N LYS A 295 5.07 -20.74 -18.13
CA LYS A 295 4.31 -21.66 -18.99
C LYS A 295 3.41 -22.58 -18.16
N ASP A 296 3.93 -23.10 -17.06
CA ASP A 296 3.16 -23.97 -16.16
C ASP A 296 2.05 -23.18 -15.45
N ILE A 297 2.33 -21.95 -15.03
CA ILE A 297 1.35 -21.07 -14.38
C ILE A 297 0.22 -20.72 -15.36
N VAL A 298 0.55 -20.31 -16.59
CA VAL A 298 -0.43 -19.98 -17.63
C VAL A 298 -1.27 -21.21 -17.98
N ALA A 299 -0.66 -22.39 -18.08
CA ALA A 299 -1.36 -23.64 -18.41
C ALA A 299 -2.40 -24.04 -17.35
N LYS A 300 -2.18 -23.70 -16.08
CA LYS A 300 -3.10 -23.99 -14.97
C LYS A 300 -4.24 -22.98 -14.83
N ARG A 301 -4.20 -21.86 -15.55
CA ARG A 301 -5.19 -20.79 -15.41
C ARG A 301 -6.59 -21.28 -15.81
N GLY A 302 -7.59 -20.98 -14.98
CA GLY A 302 -8.97 -21.44 -15.19
C GLY A 302 -9.20 -22.91 -14.84
N MET A 303 -8.17 -23.65 -14.41
CA MET A 303 -8.32 -25.01 -13.86
C MET A 303 -8.59 -24.92 -12.36
N LEU A 304 -9.79 -25.34 -11.95
CA LEU A 304 -10.16 -25.43 -10.54
C LEU A 304 -9.61 -26.74 -9.95
N GLU A 305 -8.69 -26.64 -9.00
CA GLU A 305 -8.19 -27.78 -8.23
C GLU A 305 -8.64 -27.70 -6.77
N LEU A 306 -8.93 -28.87 -6.17
CA LEU A 306 -9.19 -29.00 -4.75
C LEU A 306 -7.91 -28.74 -3.92
N PRO A 307 -8.04 -28.36 -2.64
CA PRO A 307 -6.92 -28.28 -1.70
C PRO A 307 -6.03 -29.52 -1.73
N LYS A 308 -4.71 -29.29 -1.80
CA LYS A 308 -3.70 -30.35 -1.73
C LYS A 308 -3.15 -30.47 -0.31
N VAL A 309 -2.29 -31.46 -0.10
CA VAL A 309 -1.50 -31.56 1.13
C VAL A 309 -0.58 -30.32 1.26
N PRO A 310 -0.22 -29.90 2.49
CA PRO A 310 0.55 -28.67 2.72
C PRO A 310 1.83 -28.55 1.87
N GLU A 311 2.49 -29.67 1.59
CA GLU A 311 3.72 -29.77 0.82
C GLU A 311 3.53 -29.47 -0.68
N GLU A 312 2.29 -29.58 -1.18
CA GLU A 312 1.94 -29.42 -2.60
C GLU A 312 0.99 -28.24 -2.85
N GLU A 313 0.41 -27.65 -1.80
CA GLU A 313 -0.60 -26.60 -1.90
C GLU A 313 -0.11 -25.40 -2.72
N GLY A 314 1.17 -25.05 -2.56
CA GLY A 314 1.80 -23.98 -3.33
C GLY A 314 1.80 -24.20 -4.85
N GLN A 315 1.72 -25.45 -5.33
CA GLN A 315 1.70 -25.76 -6.77
C GLN A 315 0.41 -25.30 -7.48
N ARG A 316 -0.65 -25.00 -6.72
CA ARG A 316 -1.91 -24.42 -7.20
C ARG A 316 -1.84 -22.89 -7.33
N CYS A 317 -0.79 -22.26 -6.81
CA CYS A 317 -0.62 -20.81 -6.89
C CYS A 317 -0.43 -20.38 -8.35
N LEU A 318 -1.30 -19.49 -8.83
CA LEU A 318 -1.17 -18.87 -10.15
C LEU A 318 -0.25 -17.64 -10.13
N HIS A 319 0.29 -17.28 -8.97
CA HIS A 319 1.09 -16.07 -8.78
C HIS A 319 0.45 -14.88 -9.49
N CYS A 320 -0.80 -14.56 -9.15
CA CYS A 320 -1.70 -13.69 -9.93
C CYS A 320 -1.09 -12.33 -10.30
N SER A 321 -0.14 -11.83 -9.51
CA SER A 321 0.62 -10.62 -9.83
C SER A 321 1.53 -10.76 -11.07
N GLN A 322 2.01 -11.94 -11.42
CA GLN A 322 2.99 -12.15 -12.50
C GLN A 322 2.35 -12.47 -13.85
N VAL A 323 1.15 -13.05 -13.87
CA VAL A 323 0.49 -13.54 -15.10
C VAL A 323 -0.88 -12.94 -15.36
N CYS A 324 -1.20 -11.79 -14.74
CA CYS A 324 -2.52 -11.18 -14.90
C CYS A 324 -2.76 -10.77 -16.36
N ARG A 325 -3.60 -11.52 -17.06
CA ARG A 325 -4.06 -11.25 -18.44
C ARG A 325 -5.58 -11.36 -18.56
N VAL A 326 -6.30 -11.23 -17.44
CA VAL A 326 -7.77 -11.37 -17.37
C VAL A 326 -8.45 -10.50 -18.42
N CYS A 327 -7.98 -9.26 -18.60
CA CYS A 327 -8.51 -8.31 -19.58
C CYS A 327 -8.44 -8.80 -21.04
N THR A 328 -7.51 -9.70 -21.36
CA THR A 328 -7.37 -10.32 -22.69
C THR A 328 -8.35 -11.48 -22.90
N GLU A 329 -8.78 -12.12 -21.81
CA GLU A 329 -9.69 -13.28 -21.84
C GLU A 329 -11.16 -12.89 -21.74
N VAL A 330 -11.47 -11.88 -20.93
CA VAL A 330 -12.86 -11.41 -20.74
C VAL A 330 -13.32 -10.46 -21.85
N CYS A 331 -12.40 -10.00 -22.70
CA CYS A 331 -12.73 -9.11 -23.79
C CYS A 331 -13.35 -9.90 -24.96
N PRO A 332 -14.65 -9.70 -25.27
CA PRO A 332 -15.30 -10.47 -26.34
C PRO A 332 -14.72 -10.16 -27.72
N ASN A 333 -14.22 -8.93 -27.91
CA ASN A 333 -13.66 -8.47 -29.18
C ASN A 333 -12.13 -8.61 -29.26
N ARG A 334 -11.47 -9.13 -28.20
CA ARG A 334 -10.00 -9.22 -28.11
C ARG A 334 -9.29 -7.87 -28.28
N ALA A 335 -9.92 -6.80 -27.79
CA ALA A 335 -9.35 -5.46 -27.79
C ALA A 335 -8.21 -5.27 -26.79
N ASN A 336 -7.90 -6.26 -25.95
CA ASN A 336 -6.68 -6.28 -25.15
C ASN A 336 -5.89 -7.51 -25.54
N ILE A 337 -4.61 -7.32 -25.83
CA ILE A 337 -3.68 -8.39 -26.19
C ILE A 337 -2.47 -8.35 -25.27
N ALA A 338 -1.84 -9.50 -25.07
CA ALA A 338 -0.59 -9.61 -24.34
C ALA A 338 0.54 -9.87 -25.33
N ILE A 339 1.54 -9.00 -25.32
CA ILE A 339 2.78 -9.17 -26.09
C ILE A 339 3.96 -9.36 -25.14
N HIS A 340 5.01 -10.00 -25.62
CA HIS A 340 6.24 -10.21 -24.86
C HIS A 340 7.22 -9.05 -25.10
N VAL A 341 7.76 -8.44 -24.05
CA VAL A 341 8.69 -7.31 -24.15
C VAL A 341 9.83 -7.54 -23.18
N ASP A 342 11.04 -7.63 -23.71
CA ASP A 342 12.26 -7.77 -22.91
C ASP A 342 12.50 -6.53 -22.04
N GLY A 343 13.22 -6.69 -20.93
CA GLY A 343 13.63 -5.57 -20.06
C GLY A 343 12.60 -5.12 -19.02
N PHE A 344 11.38 -5.66 -19.05
CA PHE A 344 10.38 -5.43 -18.01
C PHE A 344 10.47 -6.49 -16.89
N ASP A 345 10.19 -6.09 -15.64
CA ASP A 345 10.00 -7.02 -14.50
C ASP A 345 8.94 -8.11 -14.80
N ARG A 346 8.01 -7.78 -15.70
CA ARG A 346 7.01 -8.70 -16.27
C ARG A 346 7.12 -8.63 -17.77
N GLU A 347 7.56 -9.70 -18.40
CA GLU A 347 7.78 -9.71 -19.84
C GLU A 347 6.45 -9.55 -20.61
N ALA A 348 5.32 -9.98 -20.06
CA ALA A 348 4.01 -9.83 -20.69
C ALA A 348 3.41 -8.42 -20.49
N GLN A 349 3.43 -7.61 -21.54
CA GLN A 349 2.80 -6.29 -21.57
C GLN A 349 1.43 -6.33 -22.24
N ILE A 350 0.46 -5.59 -21.69
CA ILE A 350 -0.89 -5.51 -22.24
C ILE A 350 -1.03 -4.25 -23.09
N VAL A 351 -1.37 -4.43 -24.36
CA VAL A 351 -1.72 -3.34 -25.29
C VAL A 351 -3.23 -3.36 -25.54
N HIS A 352 -3.84 -2.18 -25.47
CA HIS A 352 -5.23 -1.96 -25.85
C HIS A 352 -5.32 -1.60 -27.34
N ILE A 353 -6.22 -2.23 -28.08
CA ILE A 353 -6.46 -1.98 -29.50
C ILE A 353 -7.81 -1.27 -29.63
N ASP A 354 -7.75 0.03 -29.89
CA ASP A 354 -8.90 0.91 -29.85
C ASP A 354 -9.99 0.46 -30.85
N GLY A 355 -9.59 0.15 -32.08
CA GLY A 355 -10.55 -0.23 -33.13
C GLY A 355 -11.24 -1.59 -32.96
N PHE A 356 -10.86 -2.38 -31.95
CA PHE A 356 -11.64 -3.55 -31.51
C PHE A 356 -12.56 -3.25 -30.32
N CYS A 357 -12.29 -2.16 -29.60
CA CYS A 357 -13.02 -1.81 -28.41
C CYS A 357 -14.42 -1.29 -28.75
N ASN A 358 -15.40 -1.67 -27.94
CA ASN A 358 -16.75 -1.10 -27.97
C ASN A 358 -17.13 -0.50 -26.60
N GLU A 359 -16.13 -0.31 -25.74
CA GLU A 359 -16.27 0.22 -24.38
C GLU A 359 -17.30 -0.51 -23.51
N CYS A 360 -17.55 -1.81 -23.73
CA CYS A 360 -18.50 -2.58 -22.92
C CYS A 360 -18.13 -2.70 -21.43
N GLY A 361 -16.91 -2.33 -21.03
CA GLY A 361 -16.48 -2.30 -19.63
C GLY A 361 -16.08 -3.65 -19.02
N ASN A 362 -16.23 -4.77 -19.74
CA ASN A 362 -15.89 -6.11 -19.19
C ASN A 362 -14.48 -6.18 -18.60
N CYS A 363 -13.48 -5.65 -19.31
CA CYS A 363 -12.11 -5.67 -18.83
C CYS A 363 -11.91 -4.86 -17.54
N ALA A 364 -12.75 -3.86 -17.26
CA ALA A 364 -12.76 -3.15 -15.98
C ALA A 364 -13.51 -3.93 -14.90
N THR A 365 -14.69 -4.46 -15.23
CA THR A 365 -15.51 -5.26 -14.28
C THR A 365 -14.76 -6.46 -13.72
N PHE A 366 -13.98 -7.16 -14.55
CA PHE A 366 -13.22 -8.34 -14.14
C PHE A 366 -11.76 -8.03 -13.77
N CYS A 367 -11.37 -6.75 -13.73
CA CYS A 367 -10.00 -6.39 -13.35
C CYS A 367 -9.78 -6.66 -11.86
N PRO A 368 -8.85 -7.55 -11.46
CA PRO A 368 -8.58 -7.80 -10.04
C PRO A 368 -7.81 -6.65 -9.37
N HIS A 369 -7.41 -5.64 -10.14
CA HIS A 369 -6.69 -4.46 -9.66
C HIS A 369 -7.53 -3.19 -9.74
N SER A 370 -8.85 -3.31 -9.94
CA SER A 370 -9.78 -2.18 -10.13
C SER A 370 -9.39 -1.20 -11.24
N GLY A 371 -8.46 -1.58 -12.12
CA GLY A 371 -8.11 -0.81 -13.30
C GLY A 371 -9.19 -0.90 -14.39
N ARG A 372 -9.10 0.00 -15.35
CA ARG A 372 -9.91 0.06 -16.57
C ARG A 372 -8.98 -0.20 -17.76
N PRO A 373 -8.67 -1.46 -18.12
CA PRO A 373 -7.66 -1.76 -19.14
C PRO A 373 -7.89 -1.07 -20.49
N TYR A 374 -9.15 -0.83 -20.87
CA TYR A 374 -9.50 -0.10 -22.10
C TYR A 374 -9.17 1.41 -22.06
N LYS A 375 -8.88 1.98 -20.88
CA LYS A 375 -8.46 3.37 -20.68
C LYS A 375 -7.01 3.48 -20.21
N ASP A 376 -6.61 2.59 -19.31
CA ASP A 376 -5.37 2.73 -18.56
C ASP A 376 -4.17 2.07 -19.26
N LYS A 377 -4.39 1.21 -20.26
CA LYS A 377 -3.30 0.53 -21.00
C LYS A 377 -2.89 1.32 -22.23
N LEU A 378 -1.63 1.14 -22.62
CA LEU A 378 -1.09 1.73 -23.84
C LEU A 378 -1.98 1.35 -25.02
N THR A 379 -2.50 2.37 -25.71
CA THR A 379 -3.50 2.19 -26.75
C THR A 379 -2.88 2.29 -28.14
N LEU A 380 -3.07 1.27 -28.98
CA LEU A 380 -2.88 1.37 -30.42
C LEU A 380 -4.17 1.91 -31.05
N PHE A 381 -4.06 3.06 -31.69
CA PHE A 381 -5.13 3.68 -32.46
C PHE A 381 -5.02 3.29 -33.93
N TRP A 382 -6.17 3.16 -34.59
CA TRP A 382 -6.23 2.87 -36.03
C TRP A 382 -6.49 4.09 -36.89
N SER A 383 -7.12 5.12 -36.34
CA SER A 383 -7.40 6.35 -37.05
C SER A 383 -6.94 7.57 -36.26
N LYS A 384 -6.79 8.69 -36.98
CA LYS A 384 -6.50 9.99 -36.37
C LYS A 384 -7.68 10.51 -35.56
N GLU A 385 -8.90 10.22 -36.01
CA GLU A 385 -10.16 10.58 -35.34
C GLU A 385 -10.23 9.93 -33.96
N ASP A 386 -10.05 8.61 -33.89
CA ASP A 386 -10.05 7.88 -32.60
C ASP A 386 -8.93 8.36 -31.67
N PHE A 387 -7.76 8.66 -32.23
CA PHE A 387 -6.65 9.22 -31.47
C PHE A 387 -7.02 10.58 -30.85
N ASP A 388 -7.71 11.44 -31.60
CA ASP A 388 -8.08 12.80 -31.15
C ASP A 388 -9.25 12.81 -30.15
N ASP A 389 -10.22 11.92 -30.34
CA ASP A 389 -11.40 11.80 -29.47
C ASP A 389 -11.13 11.06 -28.15
N SER A 390 -9.99 10.38 -28.05
CA SER A 390 -9.55 9.70 -26.84
C SER A 390 -8.61 10.57 -26.00
N ASP A 391 -8.53 10.30 -24.70
CA ASP A 391 -7.53 10.83 -23.76
C ASP A 391 -6.47 9.78 -23.37
N ASN A 392 -6.56 8.55 -23.90
CA ASN A 392 -5.65 7.47 -23.55
C ASN A 392 -4.21 7.77 -23.98
N ILE A 393 -3.25 7.31 -23.17
CA ILE A 393 -1.84 7.19 -23.55
C ILE A 393 -1.74 6.13 -24.65
N GLY A 394 -1.04 6.44 -25.74
CA GLY A 394 -1.08 5.57 -26.92
C GLY A 394 -0.38 6.12 -28.13
N PHE A 395 -0.53 5.40 -29.24
CA PHE A 395 0.14 5.70 -30.49
C PHE A 395 -0.70 5.31 -31.71
N LEU A 396 -0.50 6.04 -32.79
CA LEU A 396 -1.03 5.79 -34.13
C LEU A 396 0.14 5.70 -35.10
N LYS A 397 0.22 4.62 -35.87
CA LYS A 397 1.17 4.50 -36.96
C LYS A 397 0.63 5.17 -38.21
N LYS A 398 1.40 6.08 -38.80
CA LYS A 398 1.05 6.80 -40.03
C LYS A 398 1.51 6.06 -41.28
N GLU A 399 0.98 6.48 -42.42
CA GLU A 399 1.31 5.91 -43.73
C GLU A 399 2.78 6.10 -44.13
N ASP A 400 3.39 7.20 -43.71
CA ASP A 400 4.82 7.47 -43.93
C ASP A 400 5.74 6.62 -43.03
N GLY A 401 5.17 5.80 -42.15
CA GLY A 401 5.88 4.95 -41.20
C GLY A 401 6.29 5.64 -39.89
N SER A 402 5.98 6.94 -39.74
CA SER A 402 6.15 7.66 -38.49
C SER A 402 5.00 7.36 -37.51
N TYR A 403 5.19 7.75 -36.25
CA TYR A 403 4.24 7.52 -35.17
C TYR A 403 3.74 8.84 -34.60
N LEU A 404 2.42 8.96 -34.46
CA LEU A 404 1.80 9.97 -33.62
C LEU A 404 1.60 9.39 -32.23
N ILE A 405 2.16 10.03 -31.21
CA ILE A 405 2.24 9.48 -29.86
C ILE A 405 1.65 10.44 -28.85
N ARG A 406 0.82 9.93 -27.94
CA ARG A 406 0.40 10.64 -26.72
C ARG A 406 1.12 10.00 -25.53
N ASP A 407 1.97 10.78 -24.87
CA ASP A 407 2.73 10.33 -23.70
C ASP A 407 1.93 10.46 -22.38
N GLU A 408 2.51 10.03 -21.26
CA GLU A 408 1.90 10.10 -19.93
C GLU A 408 1.60 11.54 -19.45
N ARG A 409 2.21 12.55 -20.09
CA ARG A 409 1.99 13.98 -19.79
C ARG A 409 0.92 14.59 -20.70
N GLY A 410 0.30 13.80 -21.57
CA GLY A 410 -0.66 14.24 -22.59
C GLY A 410 -0.02 15.01 -23.73
N ARG A 411 1.31 14.99 -23.89
CA ARG A 411 2.00 15.64 -25.00
C ARG A 411 1.82 14.79 -26.26
N ILE A 412 1.52 15.46 -27.37
CA ILE A 412 1.42 14.82 -28.68
C ILE A 412 2.74 15.03 -29.42
N LEU A 413 3.41 13.93 -29.75
CA LEU A 413 4.70 13.88 -30.44
C LEU A 413 4.54 13.22 -31.81
N ASN A 414 5.31 13.69 -32.78
CA ASN A 414 5.47 13.01 -34.07
C ASN A 414 6.89 12.44 -34.12
N VAL A 415 7.00 11.12 -34.11
CA VAL A 415 8.28 10.41 -33.92
C VAL A 415 8.54 9.52 -35.13
N GLU A 416 9.71 9.69 -35.75
CA GLU A 416 10.17 8.82 -36.83
C GLU A 416 10.50 7.43 -36.28
N LYS A 417 10.25 6.37 -37.05
CA LYS A 417 10.49 4.98 -36.59
C LYS A 417 11.91 4.76 -36.05
N GLY A 418 12.92 5.34 -36.70
CA GLY A 418 14.32 5.24 -36.29
C GLY A 418 14.70 6.10 -35.07
N ALA A 419 13.78 6.90 -34.55
CA ALA A 419 13.96 7.80 -33.41
C ALA A 419 13.07 7.41 -32.21
N LEU A 420 12.33 6.29 -32.27
CA LEU A 420 11.46 5.83 -31.19
C LEU A 420 12.23 5.71 -29.86
N GLU A 421 13.38 5.03 -29.88
CA GLU A 421 14.24 4.82 -28.70
C GLU A 421 14.94 6.10 -28.23
N THR A 422 15.06 7.14 -29.07
CA THR A 422 15.75 8.39 -28.69
C THR A 422 14.81 9.47 -28.20
N ASP A 423 13.58 9.47 -28.69
CA ASP A 423 12.62 10.57 -28.51
C ASP A 423 11.48 10.22 -27.53
N LEU A 424 11.41 8.97 -27.06
CA LEU A 424 10.42 8.47 -26.10
C LEU A 424 11.08 7.94 -24.83
N ASP A 425 10.24 7.61 -23.85
CA ASP A 425 10.63 6.72 -22.77
C ASP A 425 10.99 5.34 -23.37
N ASP A 426 12.15 4.81 -22.99
CA ASP A 426 12.69 3.52 -23.43
C ASP A 426 11.61 2.42 -23.37
N GLN A 427 10.80 2.41 -22.30
CA GLN A 427 9.76 1.40 -22.10
C GLN A 427 8.62 1.47 -23.11
N MET A 428 8.20 2.67 -23.54
CA MET A 428 7.11 2.82 -24.52
C MET A 428 7.59 2.41 -25.92
N ALA A 429 8.82 2.78 -26.27
CA ALA A 429 9.44 2.41 -27.54
C ALA A 429 9.53 0.88 -27.67
N ASP A 430 10.00 0.19 -26.63
CA ASP A 430 10.12 -1.26 -26.60
C ASP A 430 8.79 -1.97 -26.84
N VAL A 431 7.71 -1.49 -26.21
CA VAL A 431 6.36 -2.05 -26.38
C VAL A 431 5.85 -1.83 -27.82
N ILE A 432 6.08 -0.65 -28.42
CA ILE A 432 5.67 -0.36 -29.80
C ILE A 432 6.41 -1.27 -30.78
N LEU A 433 7.72 -1.41 -30.63
CA LEU A 433 8.56 -2.24 -31.49
C LEU A 433 8.22 -3.72 -31.37
N ALA A 434 8.03 -4.21 -30.14
CA ALA A 434 7.61 -5.58 -29.87
C ALA A 434 6.23 -5.88 -30.47
N LEU A 435 5.29 -4.93 -30.42
CA LEU A 435 3.96 -5.09 -31.02
C LEU A 435 4.04 -5.18 -32.54
N GLU A 436 4.86 -4.34 -33.17
CA GLU A 436 5.05 -4.34 -34.62
C GLU A 436 5.70 -5.65 -35.12
N ASP A 437 6.61 -6.24 -34.34
CA ASP A 437 7.25 -7.52 -34.65
C ASP A 437 6.33 -8.73 -34.43
N GLN A 438 5.65 -8.79 -33.29
CA GLN A 438 4.83 -9.95 -32.90
C GLN A 438 3.46 -9.97 -33.57
N GLU A 439 2.84 -8.80 -33.76
CA GLU A 439 1.47 -8.67 -34.27
C GLU A 439 1.38 -7.64 -35.42
N PRO A 440 2.19 -7.77 -36.49
CA PRO A 440 2.27 -6.79 -37.59
C PRO A 440 0.92 -6.56 -38.30
N TRP A 441 0.02 -7.53 -38.22
CA TRP A 441 -1.29 -7.47 -38.87
C TRP A 441 -2.23 -6.41 -38.25
N LEU A 442 -2.00 -6.01 -36.99
CA LEU A 442 -2.77 -4.95 -36.32
C LEU A 442 -2.58 -3.58 -36.96
N PHE A 443 -1.52 -3.41 -37.75
CA PHE A 443 -1.18 -2.17 -38.43
C PHE A 443 -1.65 -2.12 -39.89
N ILE A 444 -2.22 -3.22 -40.41
CA ILE A 444 -2.66 -3.31 -41.82
C ILE A 444 -3.94 -2.48 -42.06
N GLY A 445 -4.74 -2.23 -41.01
CA GLY A 445 -6.00 -1.48 -41.07
C GLY A 445 -5.88 0.04 -40.94
N CYS A 446 -4.72 0.59 -40.56
CA CYS A 446 -4.54 2.03 -40.29
C CYS A 446 -4.50 2.92 -41.55
N SER A 447 -4.69 2.36 -42.75
CA SER A 447 -4.50 3.01 -44.05
C SER A 447 -5.80 3.19 -44.87
N HIS A 448 -6.97 3.08 -44.25
CA HIS A 448 -8.23 3.21 -44.98
C HIS A 448 -9.00 4.46 -44.54
N ASP A 449 -8.76 5.56 -45.25
CA ASP A 449 -9.82 6.53 -45.54
C ASP A 449 -10.99 5.74 -46.15
N ARG A 450 -12.02 5.47 -45.35
CA ARG A 450 -13.27 4.90 -45.84
C ARG A 450 -14.06 6.04 -46.51
N GLU A 451 -14.01 6.09 -47.83
CA GLU A 451 -15.03 6.76 -48.66
C GLU A 451 -16.45 6.22 -48.40
#